data_AF-A0A918W8G4-F1
#
_entry.id   AF-A0A918W8G4-F1
#
_cell.length_a   1.000
_cell.length_b   1.000
_cell.length_c   1.000
_cell.angle_alpha   90.00
_cell.angle_beta   90.00
_cell.angle_gamma   90.00
#
_symmetry.space_group_name_H-M   'P 1'
#
loop_
_entity.id
_entity.type
_entity.pdbx_description
1 polymer ?
#
loop_
_entity_poly.entity_id
_entity_poly.type
_entity_poly.pdbx_seq_one_letter_code
_entity_poly.pdbx_strand_id
1 'polypeptide(L)' 'MALINLAEAETPLGEPLKQPALMIYGDQDFAIPRFERLAEFVPNVDVAGLDCGHWIQEEMPEETNQVISEWLERQG' A
#
# COMPACT_ATOMS: atom_id res chain seq x y z
N MET A 1 -1.33 -23.17 -1.16
CA MET A 1 -1.04 -21.77 -0.82
C MET A 1 -2.36 -21.03 -0.92
N ALA A 2 -3.00 -20.72 0.21
CA ALA A 2 -4.25 -19.98 0.19
C ALA A 2 -3.92 -18.51 -0.08
N LEU A 3 -4.24 -18.06 -1.30
CA LEU A 3 -4.25 -16.64 -1.63
C LEU A 3 -5.45 -16.06 -0.88
N ILE A 4 -5.19 -15.24 0.14
CA ILE A 4 -6.24 -14.38 0.71
C ILE A 4 -6.57 -13.39 -0.41
N ASN A 5 -7.72 -13.58 -1.04
CA ASN A 5 -8.20 -12.66 -2.07
C ASN A 5 -8.66 -11.39 -1.37
N LEU A 6 -7.78 -10.40 -1.21
CA LEU A 6 -8.12 -9.11 -0.62
C LEU A 6 -9.24 -8.40 -1.41
N ALA A 7 -9.47 -8.75 -2.68
CA ALA A 7 -10.58 -8.22 -3.46
C ALA A 7 -11.97 -8.61 -2.89
N GLU A 8 -12.05 -9.66 -2.07
CA GLU A 8 -13.28 -10.10 -1.39
C GLU A 8 -13.17 -9.99 0.14
N ALA A 9 -12.46 -8.98 0.65
CA ALA A 9 -12.56 -8.68 2.08
C ALA A 9 -14.02 -8.35 2.43
N GLU A 10 -14.63 -9.16 3.28
CA GLU A 10 -15.92 -8.86 3.89
C GLU A 10 -15.87 -7.50 4.61
N THR A 11 -17.03 -6.87 4.83
CA THR A 11 -17.17 -5.60 5.54
C THR A 11 -16.22 -5.52 6.74
N PRO A 12 -15.49 -4.39 6.95
CA PRO A 12 -14.52 -4.28 8.03
C PRO A 12 -15.10 -4.73 9.37
N LEU A 13 -14.51 -5.78 9.95
CA LEU A 13 -14.88 -6.24 11.29
C LEU A 13 -14.18 -5.35 12.33
N GLY A 14 -14.88 -4.32 12.81
CA GLY A 14 -14.38 -3.40 13.85
C GLY A 14 -14.20 -1.96 13.37
N GLU A 15 -13.56 -1.13 14.20
CA GLU A 15 -13.28 0.27 13.82
C GLU A 15 -12.12 0.35 12.80
N PRO A 16 -12.22 1.23 11.78
CA PRO A 16 -11.12 1.48 10.85
C PRO A 16 -9.84 1.98 11.53
N LEU A 17 -8.68 1.65 10.96
CA LEU A 17 -7.38 2.14 11.44
C LEU A 17 -7.23 3.62 11.07
N LYS A 18 -7.24 4.49 12.08
CA LYS A 18 -7.21 5.96 11.89
C LYS A 18 -5.80 6.56 11.86
N GLN A 19 -4.78 5.79 12.19
CA GLN A 19 -3.39 6.22 12.10
C GLN A 19 -3.05 6.52 10.63
N PRO A 20 -2.31 7.61 10.33
CA PRO A 20 -1.78 7.83 9.00
C PRO A 20 -0.95 6.63 8.54
N ALA A 21 -1.13 6.23 7.29
CA ALA A 21 -0.45 5.08 6.71
C ALA A 21 0.00 5.36 5.28
N LEU A 22 1.01 4.63 4.83
CA LEU A 22 1.49 4.66 3.45
C LEU A 22 1.47 3.25 2.87
N MET A 23 0.86 3.09 1.70
CA MET A 23 0.90 1.87 0.90
C MET A 23 1.64 2.14 -0.40
N ILE A 24 2.71 1.37 -0.67
CA ILE A 24 3.50 1.47 -1.90
C ILE A 24 3.25 0.20 -2.72
N TYR A 25 2.80 0.38 -3.96
CA TYR A 25 2.61 -0.71 -4.92
C TYR A 25 3.71 -0.71 -5.98
N GLY A 26 4.11 -1.89 -6.44
CA GLY A 26 4.80 -2.05 -7.71
C GLY A 26 3.75 -2.11 -8.82
N ASP A 27 3.82 -1.22 -9.79
CA ASP A 27 2.83 -1.12 -10.87
C ASP A 27 2.84 -2.33 -11.81
N GLN A 28 3.91 -3.13 -11.77
CA GLN A 28 4.05 -4.38 -12.52
C GLN A 28 3.90 -5.63 -11.63
N ASP A 29 3.47 -5.47 -10.37
CA ASP A 29 3.22 -6.59 -9.47
C ASP A 29 1.89 -7.29 -9.82
N PHE A 30 1.99 -8.39 -10.57
CA PHE A 30 0.85 -9.23 -10.91
C PHE A 30 0.33 -10.10 -9.74
N ALA A 31 1.10 -10.25 -8.66
CA ALA A 31 0.72 -11.06 -7.51
C ALA A 31 -0.18 -10.28 -6.55
N ILE A 32 0.05 -8.97 -6.41
CA ILE A 32 -0.69 -8.10 -5.47
C ILE A 32 -1.38 -6.95 -6.24
N PRO A 33 -2.66 -7.13 -6.63
CA PRO A 33 -3.41 -6.05 -7.27
C PRO A 33 -3.70 -4.91 -6.28
N ARG A 34 -3.93 -3.71 -6.83
CA ARG A 34 -4.39 -2.57 -6.03
C ARG A 34 -5.73 -2.91 -5.37
N PHE A 35 -5.84 -2.59 -4.09
CA PHE A 35 -7.05 -2.87 -3.32
C PHE A 35 -7.95 -1.62 -3.27
N GLU A 36 -8.99 -1.60 -4.11
CA GLU A 36 -9.87 -0.43 -4.28
C GLU A 36 -10.56 0.00 -2.97
N ARG A 37 -10.84 -0.95 -2.08
CA ARG A 37 -11.53 -0.71 -0.80
C ARG A 37 -10.58 -0.43 0.35
N LEU A 38 -9.27 -0.25 0.12
CA LEU A 38 -8.27 -0.01 1.17
C LEU A 38 -8.66 1.14 2.11
N ALA A 39 -9.20 2.23 1.56
CA ALA A 39 -9.62 3.40 2.34
C ALA A 39 -10.83 3.13 3.26
N GLU A 40 -11.61 2.06 3.04
CA GLU A 40 -12.66 1.64 3.98
C GLU A 40 -12.07 1.08 5.29
N PHE A 41 -10.88 0.49 5.23
CA PHE A 41 -10.19 -0.12 6.37
C PHE A 41 -9.17 0.84 7.01
N VAL A 42 -8.51 1.68 6.19
CA VAL A 42 -7.49 2.65 6.60
C VAL A 42 -7.79 4.00 5.94
N PRO A 43 -8.69 4.83 6.51
CA PRO A 43 -9.17 6.04 5.85
C PRO A 43 -8.10 7.11 5.59
N ASN A 44 -7.00 7.08 6.36
CA ASN A 44 -5.89 8.04 6.27
C ASN A 44 -4.67 7.44 5.57
N VAL A 45 -4.90 6.57 4.59
CA VAL A 45 -3.84 5.95 3.80
C VAL A 45 -3.48 6.79 2.59
N ASP A 46 -2.20 7.11 2.44
CA ASP A 46 -1.62 7.58 1.19
C ASP A 46 -1.19 6.36 0.35
N VAL A 47 -1.38 6.45 -0.96
CA VAL A 47 -1.03 5.36 -1.89
C VAL A 47 -0.06 5.87 -2.94
N ALA A 48 1.07 5.16 -3.10
CA ALA A 48 2.06 5.40 -4.14
C ALA A 48 2.18 4.19 -5.08
N GLY A 49 2.67 4.44 -6.29
CA GLY A 49 3.05 3.42 -7.29
C GLY A 49 4.48 3.66 -7.75
N LEU A 50 5.24 2.59 -7.88
CA LEU A 50 6.59 2.59 -8.47
C LEU A 50 6.61 1.63 -9.67
N ASP A 51 7.37 1.98 -10.71
CA ASP A 51 7.43 1.22 -11.96
C ASP A 51 8.33 -0.03 -11.84
N CYS A 52 7.92 -0.95 -10.97
CA CYS A 52 8.63 -2.18 -10.66
C CYS A 52 7.67 -3.33 -10.34
N GLY A 53 8.24 -4.53 -10.18
CA GLY A 53 7.52 -5.73 -9.78
C GLY A 53 7.29 -5.83 -8.26
N HIS A 54 7.20 -7.08 -7.80
CA HIS A 54 6.86 -7.41 -6.41
C HIS A 54 7.93 -7.00 -5.39
N TRP A 55 9.19 -6.94 -5.80
CA TRP A 55 10.32 -6.70 -4.89
C TRP A 55 10.71 -5.23 -4.89
N ILE A 56 9.73 -4.36 -4.63
CA ILE A 56 9.82 -2.89 -4.76
C ILE A 56 11.12 -2.31 -4.15
N GLN A 57 11.46 -2.71 -2.93
CA GLN A 57 12.66 -2.24 -2.21
C GLN A 57 13.99 -2.69 -2.85
N GLU A 58 14.01 -3.82 -3.55
CA GLU A 58 15.21 -4.35 -4.23
C GLU A 58 15.31 -3.83 -5.68
N GLU A 59 14.17 -3.65 -6.34
CA GLU A 59 14.10 -3.20 -7.73
C GLU A 59 14.29 -1.68 -7.84
N MET A 60 13.75 -0.91 -6.89
CA MET A 60 13.79 0.56 -6.86
C MET A 60 14.11 1.09 -5.45
N PRO A 61 15.31 0.81 -4.91
CA PRO A 61 15.66 1.16 -3.53
C PRO A 61 15.68 2.67 -3.29
N GLU A 62 16.23 3.46 -4.21
CA GLU A 62 16.31 4.91 -4.07
C GLU A 62 14.93 5.56 -4.09
N GLU A 63 14.07 5.19 -5.04
CA GLU A 63 12.72 5.75 -5.17
C GLU A 63 11.83 5.32 -4.01
N THR A 64 11.98 4.07 -3.54
CA THR A 64 11.27 3.60 -2.34
C THR A 64 11.63 4.45 -1.13
N ASN A 65 12.92 4.68 -0.90
CA ASN A 65 13.39 5.53 0.20
C ASN A 65 12.88 6.97 0.05
N GLN A 66 12.92 7.52 -1.16
CA GLN A 66 12.42 8.87 -1.43
C GLN A 66 10.93 9.00 -1.07
N VAL A 67 10.09 8.07 -1.55
CA VAL A 67 8.65 8.07 -1.27
C VAL A 67 8.38 8.00 0.24
N ILE A 68 9.12 7.15 0.97
CA ILE A 68 8.97 7.02 2.42
C ILE A 68 9.39 8.32 3.12
N SER A 69 10.56 8.88 2.78
CA SER A 69 11.07 10.10 3.39
C SER A 69 10.15 11.29 3.15
N GLU A 70 9.72 11.51 1.92
CA GLU A 70 8.78 12.60 1.58
C GLU A 70 7.43 12.42 2.28
N TRP A 71 6.95 11.19 2.44
CA TRP A 71 5.74 10.92 3.18
C TRP A 71 5.89 11.26 4.67
N LEU A 72 6.98 10.80 5.30
CA LEU A 72 7.27 11.07 6.71
C LEU A 72 7.41 12.57 6.99
N GLU A 73 8.04 13.34 6.09
CA GLU A 73 8.15 14.79 6.22
C GLU A 73 6.79 15.49 6.22
N ARG A 74 5.80 14.96 5.49
CA ARG A 74 4.42 15.48 5.50
C ARG A 74 3.63 15.09 6.76
N GLN A 75 4.05 14.08 7.51
CA GLN A 75 3.42 13.68 8.77
C GLN A 75 3.89 14.51 9.97
N GLY A 76 4.91 15.37 9.78
CA GLY A 76 5.48 16.26 10.79
C GLY A 76 4.56 17.41 11.18
#